data_AF-A0A427SXM0-F1
#
_entry.id   AF-A0A427SXM0-F1
#
_cell.length_a   1.000
_cell.length_b   1.000
_cell.length_c   1.000
_cell.angle_alpha   90.00
_cell.angle_beta   90.00
_cell.angle_gamma   90.00
#
_symmetry.space_group_name_H-M   'P 1'
#
loop_
_entity.id
_entity.type
_entity.pdbx_description
1 polymer ?
#
loop_
_entity_poly.entity_id
_entity_poly.type
_entity_poly.pdbx_seq_one_letter_code
_entity_poly.pdbx_strand_id
1 'polypeptide(L)'
;MTNLDPATLRALADEGNERALDRLADLADARGDVAALSELLDEGSMHAGRLLTRRAVTAGDLLELQRVSDAGYEEAATELARLLDDPAR
;
A
#
# COMPACT_ATOMS: atom_id res chain seq x y z
N MET A 1 3.43 -18.62 15.52
CA MET A 1 2.18 -18.20 14.84
C MET A 1 2.00 -19.07 13.61
N THR A 2 0.84 -19.68 13.42
CA THR A 2 0.44 -20.29 12.14
C THR A 2 0.36 -19.20 11.08
N ASN A 3 1.29 -19.18 10.13
CA ASN A 3 1.10 -18.40 8.90
C ASN A 3 -0.08 -19.04 8.17
N LEU A 4 -1.21 -18.33 8.13
CA LEU A 4 -2.31 -18.68 7.25
C LEU A 4 -1.82 -18.54 5.81
N ASP A 5 -2.30 -19.42 4.94
CA ASP A 5 -1.99 -19.32 3.53
C ASP A 5 -2.72 -18.10 2.91
N PRO A 6 -2.25 -17.58 1.76
CA PRO A 6 -2.85 -16.42 1.13
C PRO A 6 -4.33 -16.62 0.80
N ALA A 7 -4.75 -17.84 0.46
CA ALA A 7 -6.14 -18.15 0.16
C ALA A 7 -7.04 -18.01 1.40
N THR A 8 -6.63 -18.53 2.57
CA THR A 8 -7.40 -18.35 3.81
C THR A 8 -7.41 -16.88 4.24
N LEU A 9 -6.28 -16.18 4.11
CA LEU A 9 -6.24 -14.73 4.39
C LEU A 9 -7.20 -13.97 3.48
N ARG A 10 -7.29 -14.33 2.21
CA ARG A 10 -8.22 -13.71 1.25
C ARG A 10 -9.66 -13.92 1.65
N ALA A 11 -10.06 -15.15 1.93
CA ALA A 11 -11.42 -15.44 2.39
C ALA A 11 -11.79 -14.64 3.65
N LEU A 12 -10.87 -14.54 4.62
CA LEU A 12 -11.07 -13.74 5.83
C LEU A 12 -11.19 -12.24 5.51
N ALA A 13 -10.34 -11.72 4.63
CA ALA A 13 -10.39 -10.32 4.22
C ALA A 13 -11.71 -9.97 3.51
N ASP A 14 -12.21 -10.87 2.66
CA ASP A 14 -13.49 -10.74 1.97
C ASP A 14 -14.68 -10.77 2.95
N GLU A 15 -14.52 -11.45 4.09
CA GLU A 15 -15.46 -11.40 5.23
C GLU A 15 -15.29 -10.14 6.11
N GLY A 16 -14.41 -9.22 5.73
CA GLY A 16 -14.16 -7.94 6.43
C GLY A 16 -13.06 -8.00 7.49
N ASN A 17 -12.21 -9.03 7.50
CA ASN A 17 -11.10 -9.12 8.45
C ASN A 17 -9.93 -8.21 8.03
N GLU A 18 -9.90 -7.01 8.57
CA GLU A 18 -8.84 -6.01 8.32
C GLU A 18 -7.43 -6.55 8.59
N ARG A 19 -7.25 -7.39 9.62
CA ARG A 19 -5.92 -7.98 9.90
C ARG A 19 -5.49 -8.96 8.83
N ALA A 20 -6.44 -9.67 8.21
CA ALA A 20 -6.14 -10.56 7.10
C ALA A 20 -5.76 -9.75 5.86
N LEU A 21 -6.44 -8.63 5.62
CA LEU A 21 -6.12 -7.68 4.55
C LEU A 21 -4.71 -7.08 4.73
N ASP A 22 -4.36 -6.65 5.95
CA ASP A 22 -3.01 -6.17 6.27
C ASP A 22 -1.93 -7.25 6.06
N ARG A 23 -2.23 -8.51 6.39
CA ARG A 23 -1.31 -9.62 6.14
C ARG A 23 -1.14 -9.94 4.66
N LEU A 24 -2.17 -9.76 3.84
CA LEU A 24 -2.03 -9.85 2.39
C LEU A 24 -1.13 -8.73 1.87
N ALA A 25 -1.24 -7.52 2.41
CA ALA A 25 -0.37 -6.40 2.06
C ALA A 25 1.10 -6.68 2.41
N ASP A 26 1.39 -7.19 3.61
CA ASP A 26 2.74 -7.65 4.00
C ASP A 26 3.31 -8.65 2.97
N LEU A 27 2.50 -9.64 2.57
CA LEU A 27 2.91 -10.69 1.64
C LEU A 27 3.14 -10.15 0.22
N ALA A 28 2.31 -9.21 -0.24
CA ALA A 28 2.47 -8.54 -1.52
C ALA A 28 3.74 -7.68 -1.56
N ASP A 29 4.00 -6.89 -0.51
CA ASP A 29 5.21 -6.07 -0.42
C ASP A 29 6.48 -6.93 -0.40
N ALA A 30 6.47 -8.03 0.36
CA ALA A 30 7.58 -8.98 0.40
C ALA A 30 7.88 -9.62 -0.97
N ARG A 31 6.88 -9.74 -1.84
CA ARG A 31 7.02 -10.22 -3.23
C ARG A 31 7.36 -9.09 -4.21
N GLY A 32 7.26 -7.84 -3.78
CA GLY A 32 7.37 -6.67 -4.66
C GLY A 32 6.17 -6.48 -5.58
N ASP A 33 5.01 -7.05 -5.23
CA ASP A 33 3.80 -7.01 -6.04
C ASP A 33 3.02 -5.71 -5.78
N VAL A 34 3.36 -4.67 -6.55
CA VAL A 34 2.73 -3.34 -6.46
C VAL A 34 1.27 -3.40 -6.91
N ALA A 35 0.94 -4.26 -7.89
CA ALA A 35 -0.43 -4.39 -8.38
C ALA A 35 -1.34 -4.94 -7.28
N ALA A 36 -0.91 -6.01 -6.60
CA ALA A 36 -1.66 -6.57 -5.47
C ALA A 36 -1.80 -5.55 -4.32
N LEU A 37 -0.77 -4.75 -4.03
CA LEU A 37 -0.87 -3.68 -3.03
C LEU A 37 -1.89 -2.61 -3.44
N SER A 38 -1.95 -2.23 -4.71
CA SER A 38 -2.93 -1.26 -5.21
C SER A 38 -4.36 -1.79 -5.06
N GLU A 39 -4.60 -3.05 -5.43
CA GLU A 39 -5.92 -3.68 -5.25
C GLU A 39 -6.33 -3.70 -3.77
N LEU A 40 -5.41 -4.05 -2.87
CA LEU A 40 -5.69 -4.03 -1.43
C LEU A 40 -5.99 -2.63 -0.90
N LEU A 41 -5.33 -1.59 -1.43
CA LEU A 41 -5.63 -0.20 -1.08
C LEU A 41 -7.04 0.20 -1.55
N ASP A 42 -7.41 -0.15 -2.80
CA ASP A 42 -8.74 0.11 -3.34
C ASP A 42 -9.85 -0.59 -2.54
N GLU A 43 -9.52 -1.72 -1.90
CA GLU A 43 -10.39 -2.43 -0.95
C GLU A 43 -10.39 -1.84 0.47
N GLY A 44 -9.61 -0.79 0.72
CA GLY A 44 -9.56 -0.05 1.98
C GLY A 44 -8.39 -0.41 2.90
N SER A 45 -7.39 -1.15 2.44
CA SER A 45 -6.19 -1.44 3.24
C SER A 45 -5.32 -0.18 3.39
N MET A 46 -5.49 0.48 4.53
CA MET A 46 -4.59 1.58 4.92
C MET A 46 -3.15 1.11 5.07
N HIS A 47 -2.92 -0.18 5.36
CA HIS A 47 -1.57 -0.72 5.43
C HIS A 47 -0.91 -0.80 4.06
N ALA A 48 -1.64 -1.25 3.03
CA ALA A 48 -1.15 -1.27 1.66
C ALA A 48 -0.81 0.15 1.17
N GLY A 49 -1.65 1.14 1.49
CA GLY A 49 -1.38 2.56 1.23
C GLY A 49 -0.03 3.02 1.78
N ARG A 50 0.29 2.71 3.04
CA ARG A 50 1.62 3.09 3.60
C ARG A 50 2.78 2.40 2.89
N LEU A 51 2.62 1.12 2.55
CA LEU A 51 3.67 0.35 1.90
C LEU A 51 3.96 0.93 0.50
N LEU A 52 2.91 1.22 -0.28
CA LEU A 52 3.03 1.88 -1.58
C LEU A 52 3.70 3.26 -1.44
N THR A 53 3.23 4.10 -0.52
CA THR A 53 3.83 5.43 -0.27
C THR A 53 5.32 5.32 0.06
N ARG A 54 5.70 4.44 0.99
CA ARG A 54 7.11 4.26 1.38
C ARG A 54 7.98 3.84 0.20
N ARG A 55 7.50 2.90 -0.62
CA ARG A 55 8.23 2.45 -1.83
C ARG A 55 8.38 3.58 -2.83
N ALA A 56 7.29 4.30 -3.10
CA ALA A 56 7.27 5.41 -4.03
C ALA A 56 8.18 6.55 -3.59
N VAL A 57 8.20 6.90 -2.29
CA VAL A 57 9.18 7.86 -1.73
C VAL A 57 10.61 7.39 -1.95
N THR A 58 10.89 6.12 -1.66
CA THR A 58 12.25 5.55 -1.82
C THR A 58 12.70 5.57 -3.29
N ALA A 59 11.77 5.35 -4.22
CA ALA A 59 12.04 5.39 -5.65
C ALA A 59 12.00 6.81 -6.24
N GLY A 60 11.51 7.80 -5.49
CA GLY A 60 11.15 9.11 -6.02
C GLY A 60 10.03 9.07 -7.06
N ASP A 61 9.10 8.11 -6.96
CA ASP A 61 8.00 7.96 -7.90
C ASP A 61 6.82 8.87 -7.51
N LEU A 62 6.77 10.06 -8.13
CA LEU A 62 5.70 11.02 -7.87
C LEU A 62 4.35 10.59 -8.43
N LEU A 63 4.34 9.82 -9.53
CA LEU A 63 3.10 9.40 -10.16
C LEU A 63 2.42 8.35 -9.27
N GLU A 64 3.19 7.45 -8.69
CA GLU A 64 2.68 6.48 -7.74
C GLU A 64 2.17 7.15 -6.46
N LEU A 65 2.89 8.14 -5.92
CA LEU A 65 2.40 8.91 -4.76
C LEU A 65 1.07 9.64 -5.06
N GLN A 66 0.94 10.21 -6.26
CA GLN A 66 -0.33 10.82 -6.67
C GLN A 66 -1.46 9.78 -6.73
N ARG A 67 -1.21 8.60 -7.32
CA ARG A 67 -2.23 7.53 -7.39
C ARG A 67 -2.67 7.04 -6.02
N VAL A 68 -1.71 6.82 -5.12
CA VAL A 68 -2.00 6.37 -3.74
C VAL A 68 -2.80 7.43 -2.98
N SER A 69 -2.49 8.71 -3.20
CA SER A 69 -3.29 9.83 -2.69
C SER A 69 -4.70 9.86 -3.27
N ASP A 70 -4.84 9.68 -4.58
CA ASP A 70 -6.14 9.69 -5.28
C ASP A 70 -7.03 8.51 -4.85
N ALA A 71 -6.42 7.39 -4.46
CA ALA A 71 -7.08 6.25 -3.82
C ALA A 71 -7.47 6.52 -2.34
N GLY A 72 -7.21 7.72 -1.82
CA GLY A 72 -7.67 8.17 -0.51
C GLY A 72 -6.65 8.05 0.62
N TYR A 73 -5.40 7.68 0.34
CA TYR A 73 -4.35 7.62 1.37
C TYR A 73 -3.62 8.97 1.51
N GLU A 74 -4.15 9.84 2.37
CA GLU A 74 -3.72 11.24 2.52
C GLU A 74 -2.22 11.46 2.80
N GLU A 75 -1.56 10.55 3.51
CA GLU A 75 -0.11 10.67 3.76
C GLU A 75 0.71 10.63 2.46
N ALA A 76 0.21 9.99 1.39
CA ALA A 76 0.88 10.02 0.10
C ALA A 76 0.89 11.43 -0.52
N ALA A 77 -0.18 12.21 -0.33
CA ALA A 77 -0.25 13.60 -0.78
C ALA A 77 0.80 14.46 -0.05
N THR A 78 1.00 14.18 1.25
CA THR A 78 1.99 14.88 2.08
C THR A 78 3.40 14.59 1.59
N GLU A 79 3.73 13.33 1.34
CA GLU A 79 5.05 12.96 0.81
C GLU A 79 5.28 13.45 -0.62
N LEU A 80 4.24 13.44 -1.46
CA LEU A 80 4.30 14.02 -2.80
C LEU A 80 4.67 15.50 -2.75
N ALA A 81 3.98 16.29 -1.93
CA ALA A 81 4.29 17.71 -1.74
C ALA A 81 5.72 17.89 -1.23
N ARG A 82 6.13 17.10 -0.23
CA ARG A 82 7.50 17.14 0.33
C ARG A 82 8.58 16.91 -0.74
N LEU A 83 8.38 15.94 -1.63
CA LEU A 83 9.34 15.61 -2.70
C LEU A 83 9.34 16.61 -3.86
N LEU A 84 8.20 17.24 -4.15
CA LEU A 84 8.11 18.32 -5.13
C LEU A 84 8.82 19.59 -4.65
N ASP A 85 8.77 19.86 -3.34
CA ASP A 85 9.42 21.00 -2.71
C ASP A 85 10.90 20.75 -2.37
N ASP A 86 11.41 19.53 -2.57
CA ASP A 86 12.81 19.20 -2.28
C ASP A 86 13.74 19.78 -3.36
N PRO A 87 14.54 20.82 -3.05
CA PRO A 87 15.42 21.47 -4.03
C PRO A 87 16.61 20.61 -4.44
N ALA A 88 16.83 19.46 -3.80
CA ALA A 88 17.94 18.55 -4.09
C ALA A 88 17.63 17.49 -5.16
N ARG A 89 16.44 17.55 -5.77
CA ARG A 89 15.99 16.63 -6.82
C ARG A 89 16.50 16.97 -8.22
#